data_AF-G9M853-F1
#
_entry.id   AF-G9M853-F1
#
_cell.length_a   1.000
_cell.length_b   1.000
_cell.length_c   1.000
_cell.angle_alpha   90.00
_cell.angle_beta   90.00
_cell.angle_gamma   90.00
#
_symmetry.space_group_name_H-M   'P 1'
#
loop_
_entity.id
_entity.type
_entity.pdbx_description
1 polymer ?
#
loop_
_entity_poly.entity_id
_entity_poly.type
_entity_poly.pdbx_seq_one_letter_code
_entity_poly.pdbx_strand_id
1 'polypeptide(L)'
;MKLKSLGFLGLFVGCVIGLTACSQAESSKKSSDKEIAFAKVAKTDEQNLWFLIEGDQTAKTPIEQDAKIDSVIVTKNGKYKMFKTEVGNLSLSDVSTMSDDEIIENAEKYDQEKFENKLQSDTNDYESILQSAKEELTTEQGREFSDKSKIKELEEKIPLLESDMAKLKSIEYQAPKWKEISVEINKGNDGEKAKNEIISLSYNYLSSPIWSFSNFKELSSEGEKVELIDNSKKLELAVPVAFAEVNKKIFTGYTNKNMETILVKQVHNKDQKMVLDEE
;
A
#
# COMPACT_ATOMS: atom_id res chain seq x y z
N MET A 1 62.55 35.33 -48.24
CA MET A 1 62.82 34.07 -49.00
C MET A 1 61.75 33.07 -48.60
N LYS A 2 61.02 32.52 -49.59
CA LYS A 2 59.83 31.66 -49.40
C LYS A 2 60.22 30.25 -48.94
N LEU A 3 59.40 29.63 -48.09
CA LEU A 3 59.07 28.19 -48.02
C LEU A 3 57.78 28.09 -47.16
N LYS A 4 56.58 27.76 -47.64
CA LYS A 4 56.05 26.55 -48.32
C LYS A 4 56.19 25.24 -47.52
N SER A 5 55.09 24.91 -46.82
CA SER A 5 54.21 23.72 -46.98
C SER A 5 54.69 22.28 -46.70
N LEU A 6 53.68 21.47 -46.28
CA LEU A 6 53.56 19.99 -46.24
C LEU A 6 54.37 19.29 -45.14
N GLY A 7 53.87 18.29 -44.41
CA GLY A 7 52.60 17.56 -44.40
C GLY A 7 52.73 16.31 -43.52
N PHE A 8 51.58 15.73 -43.17
CA PHE A 8 51.30 14.32 -42.80
C PHE A 8 51.91 13.66 -41.53
N LEU A 9 50.97 13.24 -40.66
CA LEU A 9 50.81 11.93 -40.00
C LEU A 9 51.86 11.44 -38.98
N GLY A 10 51.39 11.19 -37.76
CA GLY A 10 52.08 10.42 -36.74
C GLY A 10 51.23 10.26 -35.49
N LEU A 11 50.35 9.26 -35.52
CA LEU A 11 49.52 8.81 -34.40
C LEU A 11 50.40 8.05 -33.38
N PHE A 12 50.00 8.16 -32.10
CA PHE A 12 50.20 7.23 -30.97
C PHE A 12 51.23 7.51 -29.86
N VAL A 13 50.68 7.27 -28.65
CA VAL A 13 51.26 6.92 -27.34
C VAL A 13 51.68 8.07 -26.42
N GLY A 14 50.70 8.52 -25.63
CA GLY A 14 50.70 8.50 -24.16
C GLY A 14 51.93 9.00 -23.40
N CYS A 15 51.74 10.05 -22.60
CA CYS A 15 52.39 10.17 -21.30
C CYS A 15 51.66 11.17 -20.40
N VAL A 16 51.27 10.67 -19.23
CA VAL A 16 51.30 11.29 -17.91
C VAL A 16 51.39 12.81 -17.87
N ILE A 17 50.33 13.44 -17.37
CA ILE A 17 50.45 14.73 -16.69
C ILE A 17 50.01 14.50 -15.25
N GLY A 18 51.00 14.34 -14.37
CA GLY A 18 50.84 14.72 -12.98
C GLY A 18 50.74 16.24 -12.91
N LEU A 19 49.71 16.73 -12.24
CA LEU A 19 49.65 18.10 -11.70
C LEU A 19 49.41 17.91 -10.20
N THR A 20 50.49 17.96 -9.42
CA THR A 20 50.85 19.13 -8.60
C THR A 20 49.72 19.54 -7.66
N ALA A 21 49.93 19.25 -6.38
CA ALA A 21 49.17 19.82 -5.29
C ALA A 21 49.16 21.35 -5.39
N CYS A 22 47.97 21.92 -5.52
CA CYS A 22 47.66 23.22 -4.95
C CYS A 22 46.60 22.98 -3.88
N SER A 23 47.07 23.08 -2.64
CA SER A 23 46.25 23.22 -1.46
C SER A 23 45.30 24.40 -1.64
N GLN A 24 44.01 24.11 -1.79
CA GLN A 24 42.97 25.04 -1.44
C GLN A 24 41.92 24.23 -0.72
N ALA A 25 41.70 24.60 0.55
CA ALA A 25 40.70 23.99 1.40
C ALA A 25 39.33 24.20 0.78
N GLU A 26 38.89 23.24 -0.04
CA GLU A 26 37.51 23.12 -0.42
C GLU A 26 36.78 22.54 0.79
N SER A 27 36.05 23.42 1.46
CA SER A 27 34.93 23.04 2.30
C SER A 27 34.12 21.98 1.54
N SER A 28 34.18 20.74 2.01
CA SER A 28 33.31 19.68 1.56
C SER A 28 31.87 20.15 1.79
N LYS A 29 31.24 20.69 0.74
CA LYS A 29 29.78 20.76 0.67
C LYS A 29 29.32 19.30 0.66
N LYS A 30 29.04 18.78 1.84
CA LYS A 30 28.16 17.65 2.02
C LYS A 30 26.88 18.05 1.28
N SER A 31 26.60 17.39 0.15
CA SER A 31 25.26 17.42 -0.44
C SER A 31 24.33 16.92 0.66
N SER A 32 23.61 17.83 1.32
CA SER A 32 22.55 17.49 2.25
C SER A 32 21.33 17.11 1.41
N ASP A 33 21.41 15.95 0.73
CA ASP A 33 20.25 15.33 0.12
C ASP A 33 19.31 14.91 1.26
N LYS A 34 18.41 15.82 1.67
CA LYS A 34 17.24 15.51 2.50
C LYS A 34 16.23 14.75 1.63
N GLU A 35 16.67 13.59 1.16
CA GLU A 35 15.89 12.66 0.36
C GLU A 35 14.87 12.00 1.30
N ILE A 36 13.60 11.98 0.91
CA ILE A 36 12.61 11.15 1.56
C ILE A 36 13.13 9.70 1.48
N ALA A 37 13.15 9.01 2.62
CA ALA A 37 13.96 7.80 2.76
C ALA A 37 13.19 6.52 2.47
N PHE A 38 11.88 6.55 2.16
CA PHE A 38 11.17 5.34 1.74
C PHE A 38 11.75 4.80 0.42
N ALA A 39 11.78 5.60 -0.66
CA ALA A 39 12.28 5.16 -1.95
C ALA A 39 13.73 4.64 -1.90
N LYS A 40 14.57 5.29 -1.08
CA LYS A 40 15.97 4.91 -0.89
C LYS A 40 16.12 3.61 -0.12
N VAL A 41 15.46 3.49 1.03
CA VAL A 41 15.51 2.29 1.87
C VAL A 41 14.88 1.10 1.15
N ALA A 42 13.79 1.30 0.42
CA ALA A 42 13.12 0.21 -0.26
C ALA A 42 13.93 -0.39 -1.43
N LYS A 43 14.92 0.35 -1.96
CA LYS A 43 15.85 -0.11 -3.00
C LYS A 43 17.03 -0.93 -2.46
N THR A 44 17.25 -0.98 -1.15
CA THR A 44 18.34 -1.77 -0.57
C THR A 44 18.06 -3.27 -0.69
N ASP A 45 19.12 -4.07 -0.66
CA ASP A 45 19.03 -5.54 -0.59
C ASP A 45 18.62 -6.06 0.79
N GLU A 46 18.72 -5.22 1.82
CA GLU A 46 18.16 -5.47 3.14
C GLU A 46 16.63 -5.51 3.12
N GLN A 47 16.06 -6.49 3.82
CA GLN A 47 14.62 -6.56 4.08
C GLN A 47 14.25 -5.46 5.08
N ASN A 48 13.21 -4.69 4.76
CA ASN A 48 12.71 -3.64 5.64
C ASN A 48 11.20 -3.80 5.83
N LEU A 49 10.74 -3.65 7.07
CA LEU A 49 9.32 -3.66 7.43
C LEU A 49 8.84 -2.24 7.69
N TRP A 50 7.69 -1.91 7.11
CA TRP A 50 6.97 -0.67 7.33
C TRP A 50 5.56 -0.98 7.81
N PHE A 51 5.07 -0.14 8.71
CA PHE A 51 3.78 -0.25 9.36
C PHE A 51 2.92 0.93 8.95
N LEU A 52 1.83 0.64 8.25
CA LEU A 52 0.82 1.61 7.90
C LEU A 52 -0.19 1.68 9.04
N ILE A 53 -0.27 2.85 9.67
CA ILE A 53 -1.22 3.18 10.71
C ILE A 53 -2.30 4.06 10.06
N GLU A 54 -3.53 3.58 10.07
CA GLU A 54 -4.68 4.36 9.61
C GLU A 54 -5.18 5.19 10.80
N GLY A 55 -5.11 6.51 10.68
CA GLY A 55 -5.53 7.40 11.74
C GLY A 55 -7.05 7.45 11.83
N ASP A 56 -7.60 7.43 13.04
CA ASP A 56 -8.81 8.23 13.25
C ASP A 56 -8.44 9.70 12.94
N GLN A 57 -9.41 10.51 12.53
CA GLN A 57 -9.19 11.90 12.04
C GLN A 57 -8.54 12.85 13.09
N THR A 58 -8.08 12.32 14.22
CA THR A 58 -7.40 13.04 15.28
C THR A 58 -5.95 12.63 15.50
N ALA A 59 -5.36 11.76 14.65
CA ALA A 59 -4.00 11.24 14.76
C ALA A 59 -3.01 12.27 15.34
N LYS A 60 -2.81 12.21 16.66
CA LYS A 60 -1.95 13.15 17.37
C LYS A 60 -0.52 12.72 17.10
N THR A 61 0.33 13.67 16.73
CA THR A 61 1.77 13.53 16.96
C THR A 61 2.06 13.93 18.40
N PRO A 62 2.82 13.13 19.18
CA PRO A 62 3.51 11.88 18.81
C PRO A 62 2.55 10.69 18.66
N ILE A 63 2.94 9.71 17.83
CA ILE A 63 2.17 8.48 17.59
C ILE A 63 1.91 7.75 18.92
N GLU A 64 0.68 7.31 19.12
CA GLU A 64 0.31 6.52 20.31
C GLU A 64 1.08 5.20 20.38
N GLN A 65 1.48 4.80 21.59
CA GLN A 65 2.33 3.62 21.78
C GLN A 65 1.68 2.31 21.34
N ASP A 66 0.35 2.24 21.37
CA ASP A 66 -0.44 1.07 20.94
C ASP A 66 -1.21 1.34 19.64
N ALA A 67 -0.70 2.25 18.80
CA ALA A 67 -1.30 2.56 17.51
C ALA A 67 -1.52 1.28 16.69
N LYS A 68 -2.72 1.13 16.14
CA LYS A 68 -3.12 -0.05 15.38
C LYS A 68 -2.56 0.00 13.97
N ILE A 69 -2.11 -1.16 13.50
CA ILE A 69 -1.49 -1.34 12.19
C ILE A 69 -2.58 -1.84 11.22
N ASP A 70 -2.86 -1.07 10.18
CA ASP A 70 -3.75 -1.41 9.06
C ASP A 70 -3.01 -2.27 8.01
N SER A 71 -1.70 -2.10 7.87
CA SER A 71 -0.93 -2.93 6.93
C SER A 71 0.53 -3.06 7.31
N VAL A 72 1.10 -4.22 7.00
CA VAL A 72 2.54 -4.46 7.04
C VAL A 72 3.06 -4.50 5.61
N ILE A 73 4.02 -3.65 5.31
CA ILE A 73 4.67 -3.57 3.99
C ILE A 73 6.11 -4.02 4.15
N VAL A 74 6.48 -5.06 3.41
CA VAL A 74 7.87 -5.56 3.38
C VAL A 74 8.50 -5.09 2.09
N THR A 75 9.66 -4.45 2.17
CA THR A 75 10.43 -3.99 1.01
C THR A 75 11.79 -4.65 0.93
N LYS A 76 12.24 -5.00 -0.28
CA LYS A 76 13.56 -5.57 -0.57
C LYS A 76 13.88 -5.45 -2.06
N ASN A 77 15.09 -5.02 -2.41
CA ASN A 77 15.57 -4.93 -3.80
C ASN A 77 14.64 -4.14 -4.74
N GLY A 78 14.08 -3.02 -4.27
CA GLY A 78 13.16 -2.19 -5.06
C GLY A 78 11.75 -2.80 -5.22
N LYS A 79 11.48 -3.93 -4.57
CA LYS A 79 10.19 -4.61 -4.57
C LYS A 79 9.51 -4.50 -3.22
N TYR A 80 8.19 -4.67 -3.22
CA TYR A 80 7.39 -4.75 -2.01
C TYR A 80 6.40 -5.92 -2.05
N LYS A 81 5.96 -6.33 -0.86
CA LYS A 81 4.73 -7.09 -0.62
C LYS A 81 3.97 -6.39 0.49
N MET A 82 2.64 -6.31 0.37
CA MET A 82 1.78 -5.63 1.33
C MET A 82 0.75 -6.61 1.86
N PHE A 83 0.72 -6.78 3.18
CA PHE A 83 -0.29 -7.55 3.90
C PHE A 83 -1.28 -6.57 4.52
N LYS A 84 -2.56 -6.72 4.17
CA LYS A 84 -3.65 -5.91 4.68
C LYS A 84 -4.19 -6.55 5.94
N THR A 85 -3.74 -6.04 7.09
CA THR A 85 -4.32 -6.46 8.37
C THR A 85 -5.68 -5.79 8.58
N GLU A 86 -6.55 -6.42 9.35
CA GLU A 86 -7.72 -5.73 9.89
C GLU A 86 -7.26 -4.82 11.04
N VAL A 87 -7.82 -3.60 11.09
CA VAL A 87 -7.46 -2.64 12.14
C VAL A 87 -7.80 -3.24 13.50
N GLY A 88 -6.77 -3.41 14.34
CA GLY A 88 -6.92 -4.03 15.66
C GLY A 88 -6.20 -5.38 15.81
N ASN A 89 -5.83 -6.06 14.71
CA ASN A 89 -5.14 -7.35 14.78
C ASN A 89 -3.65 -7.24 15.13
N LEU A 90 -3.03 -6.10 14.83
CA LEU A 90 -1.66 -5.77 15.19
C LEU A 90 -1.57 -4.34 15.71
N SER A 91 -0.67 -4.11 16.65
CA SER A 91 -0.27 -2.79 17.11
C SER A 91 1.25 -2.60 17.11
N LEU A 92 1.70 -1.35 17.29
CA LEU A 92 3.12 -1.06 17.53
C LEU A 92 3.68 -1.77 18.77
N SER A 93 2.85 -2.00 19.80
CA SER A 93 3.26 -2.73 20.99
C SER A 93 3.52 -4.20 20.70
N ASP A 94 2.67 -4.85 19.89
CA ASP A 94 2.87 -6.24 19.48
C ASP A 94 4.19 -6.40 18.71
N VAL A 95 4.35 -5.64 17.63
CA VAL A 95 5.51 -5.77 16.73
C VAL A 95 6.83 -5.37 17.39
N SER A 96 6.81 -4.53 18.43
CA SER A 96 8.04 -4.14 19.16
C SER A 96 8.69 -5.31 19.92
N THR A 97 7.95 -6.39 20.15
CA THR A 97 8.40 -7.58 20.88
C THR A 97 8.69 -8.78 19.97
N MET A 98 8.34 -8.67 18.69
CA MET A 98 8.47 -9.73 17.69
C MET A 98 9.73 -9.54 16.84
N SER A 99 10.24 -10.64 16.29
CA SER A 99 11.19 -10.63 15.18
C SER A 99 10.49 -10.27 13.86
N ASP A 100 11.26 -9.83 12.86
CA ASP A 100 10.72 -9.52 11.53
C ASP A 100 9.97 -10.71 10.90
N ASP A 101 10.47 -11.93 11.08
CA ASP A 101 9.84 -13.15 10.56
C ASP A 101 8.50 -13.43 11.26
N GLU A 102 8.43 -13.28 12.60
CA GLU A 102 7.17 -13.40 13.35
C GLU A 102 6.16 -12.32 12.96
N ILE A 103 6.62 -11.10 12.68
CA ILE A 103 5.74 -10.02 12.20
C ILE A 103 5.16 -10.37 10.83
N ILE A 104 5.98 -10.90 9.92
CA ILE A 104 5.54 -11.30 8.58
C ILE A 104 4.54 -12.46 8.66
N GLU A 105 4.82 -13.47 9.47
CA GLU A 105 3.94 -14.64 9.66
C GLU A 105 2.57 -14.21 10.22
N ASN A 106 2.55 -13.35 11.24
CA ASN A 106 1.29 -12.82 11.77
C ASN A 106 0.57 -11.94 10.75
N ALA A 107 1.29 -11.10 9.99
CA ALA A 107 0.67 -10.26 8.97
C ALA A 107 0.03 -11.09 7.85
N GLU A 108 0.68 -12.17 7.40
CA GLU A 108 0.13 -13.09 6.41
C GLU A 108 -1.10 -13.83 6.93
N LYS A 109 -1.05 -14.30 8.19
CA LYS A 109 -2.20 -14.90 8.86
C LYS A 109 -3.39 -13.94 8.90
N TYR A 110 -3.18 -12.69 9.30
CA TYR A 110 -4.26 -11.70 9.39
C TYR A 110 -4.78 -11.22 8.03
N ASP A 111 -3.94 -11.21 7.00
CA ASP A 111 -4.37 -10.95 5.61
C ASP A 111 -5.30 -12.08 5.11
N GLN A 112 -4.94 -13.34 5.40
CA GLN A 112 -5.77 -14.50 5.11
C GLN A 112 -7.09 -14.49 5.90
N GLU A 113 -7.06 -14.25 7.22
CA GLU A 113 -8.27 -14.17 8.04
C GLU A 113 -9.21 -13.06 7.55
N LYS A 114 -8.67 -11.91 7.14
CA LYS A 114 -9.47 -10.83 6.54
C LYS A 114 -10.16 -11.25 5.25
N PHE A 115 -9.45 -11.97 4.37
CA PHE A 115 -10.04 -12.54 3.16
C PHE A 115 -11.15 -13.54 3.50
N GLU A 116 -10.90 -14.47 4.42
CA GLU A 116 -11.85 -15.50 4.84
C GLU A 116 -13.12 -14.90 5.48
N ASN A 117 -12.94 -13.90 6.36
CA ASN A 117 -14.05 -13.18 6.99
C ASN A 117 -14.92 -12.46 5.94
N LYS A 118 -14.30 -11.79 4.96
CA LYS A 118 -15.05 -11.15 3.87
C LYS A 118 -15.78 -12.19 3.02
N LEU A 119 -15.11 -13.26 2.63
CA LEU A 119 -15.69 -14.34 1.84
C LEU A 119 -16.91 -14.94 2.54
N GLN A 120 -16.81 -15.20 3.84
CA GLN A 120 -17.90 -15.71 4.66
C GLN A 120 -19.05 -14.71 4.78
N SER A 121 -18.75 -13.43 5.03
CA SER A 121 -19.76 -12.37 5.13
C SER A 121 -20.55 -12.23 3.84
N ASP A 122 -19.85 -12.05 2.72
CA ASP A 122 -20.47 -11.92 1.40
C ASP A 122 -21.31 -13.16 1.05
N THR A 123 -20.81 -14.36 1.39
CA THR A 123 -21.53 -15.62 1.12
C THR A 123 -22.83 -15.69 1.92
N ASN A 124 -22.78 -15.35 3.21
CA ASN A 124 -23.96 -15.33 4.08
C ASN A 124 -25.00 -14.31 3.58
N ASP A 125 -24.55 -13.12 3.16
CA ASP A 125 -25.42 -12.07 2.64
C ASP A 125 -26.10 -12.53 1.34
N TYR A 126 -25.34 -13.13 0.42
CA TYR A 126 -25.88 -13.65 -0.84
C TYR A 126 -26.88 -14.78 -0.60
N GLU A 127 -26.60 -15.69 0.33
CA GLU A 127 -27.52 -16.78 0.71
C GLU A 127 -28.84 -16.25 1.25
N SER A 128 -28.77 -15.29 2.17
CA SER A 128 -29.95 -14.63 2.76
C SER A 128 -30.80 -13.91 1.71
N ILE A 129 -30.15 -13.16 0.80
CA ILE A 129 -30.82 -12.44 -0.27
C ILE A 129 -31.43 -13.39 -1.29
N LEU A 130 -30.70 -14.44 -1.67
CA LEU A 130 -31.18 -15.44 -2.63
C LEU A 130 -32.40 -16.19 -2.09
N GLN A 131 -32.38 -16.55 -0.81
CA GLN A 131 -33.54 -17.15 -0.14
C GLN A 131 -34.75 -16.20 -0.20
N SER A 132 -34.56 -14.95 0.21
CA SER A 132 -35.62 -13.93 0.21
C SER A 132 -36.20 -13.70 -1.19
N ALA A 133 -35.35 -13.63 -2.21
CA ALA A 133 -35.75 -13.45 -3.60
C ALA A 133 -36.56 -14.65 -4.13
N LYS A 134 -36.15 -15.89 -3.81
CA LYS A 134 -36.88 -17.11 -4.19
C LYS A 134 -38.23 -17.24 -3.50
N GLU A 135 -38.30 -16.91 -2.21
CA GLU A 135 -39.55 -16.86 -1.45
C GLU A 135 -40.51 -15.82 -2.02
N GLU A 136 -40.01 -14.63 -2.39
CA GLU A 136 -40.83 -13.60 -3.01
C GLU A 136 -41.32 -14.01 -4.40
N LEU A 137 -40.47 -14.62 -5.23
CA LEU A 137 -40.87 -15.12 -6.55
C LEU A 137 -42.03 -16.13 -6.42
N THR A 138 -41.88 -17.10 -5.51
CA THR A 138 -42.92 -18.10 -5.23
C THR A 138 -44.21 -17.44 -4.76
N THR A 139 -44.09 -16.43 -3.89
CA THR A 139 -45.24 -15.69 -3.36
C THR A 139 -45.96 -14.92 -4.47
N GLU A 140 -45.25 -14.17 -5.32
CA GLU A 140 -45.86 -13.39 -6.41
C GLU A 140 -46.51 -14.28 -7.47
N GLN A 141 -45.90 -15.42 -7.80
CA GLN A 141 -46.47 -16.41 -8.72
C GLN A 141 -47.76 -17.06 -8.18
N GLY A 142 -47.90 -17.17 -6.85
CA GLY A 142 -49.09 -17.72 -6.19
C GLY A 142 -50.24 -16.74 -5.97
N ARG A 143 -50.07 -15.44 -6.25
CA ARG A 143 -51.12 -14.43 -6.05
C ARG A 143 -52.13 -14.42 -7.19
N GLU A 144 -53.40 -14.21 -6.85
CA GLU A 144 -54.51 -14.04 -7.81
C GLU A 144 -54.25 -12.85 -8.76
N PHE A 145 -53.70 -11.76 -8.21
CA PHE A 145 -53.27 -10.57 -8.97
C PHE A 145 -51.75 -10.43 -8.90
N SER A 146 -51.03 -11.31 -9.60
CA SER A 146 -49.57 -11.32 -9.66
C SER A 146 -48.98 -10.09 -10.36
N ASP A 147 -47.91 -9.51 -9.83
CA ASP A 147 -47.11 -8.50 -10.54
C ASP A 147 -46.15 -9.18 -11.53
N LYS A 148 -46.52 -9.18 -12.82
CA LYS A 148 -45.71 -9.80 -13.88
C LYS A 148 -44.37 -9.10 -14.10
N SER A 149 -44.27 -7.80 -13.82
CA SER A 149 -43.01 -7.06 -13.96
C SER A 149 -42.02 -7.54 -12.92
N LYS A 150 -42.50 -7.69 -11.68
CA LYS A 150 -41.69 -8.16 -10.56
C LYS A 150 -41.28 -9.63 -10.71
N ILE A 151 -42.18 -10.50 -11.17
CA ILE A 151 -41.82 -11.90 -11.48
C ILE A 151 -40.69 -11.95 -12.48
N LYS A 152 -40.82 -11.19 -13.58
CA LYS A 152 -39.79 -11.13 -14.63
C LYS A 152 -38.45 -10.62 -14.08
N GLU A 153 -38.46 -9.57 -13.26
CA GLU A 153 -37.25 -9.05 -12.62
C GLU A 153 -36.54 -10.11 -11.76
N LEU A 154 -37.30 -10.82 -10.92
CA LEU A 154 -36.77 -11.88 -10.06
C LEU A 154 -36.22 -13.05 -10.88
N GLU A 155 -36.95 -13.48 -11.91
CA GLU A 155 -36.51 -14.54 -12.84
C GLU A 155 -35.23 -14.18 -13.60
N GLU A 156 -35.01 -12.90 -13.90
CA GLU A 156 -33.78 -12.42 -14.55
C GLU A 156 -32.61 -12.30 -13.56
N LYS A 157 -32.86 -11.86 -12.32
CA LYS A 157 -31.79 -11.54 -11.36
C LYS A 157 -31.38 -12.69 -10.44
N ILE A 158 -32.29 -13.59 -10.08
CA ILE A 158 -31.96 -14.77 -9.27
C ILE A 158 -30.81 -15.59 -9.89
N PRO A 159 -30.81 -15.90 -11.21
CA PRO A 159 -29.70 -16.61 -11.84
C PRO A 159 -28.37 -15.85 -11.81
N LEU A 160 -28.40 -14.52 -11.82
CA LEU A 160 -27.19 -13.69 -11.72
C LEU A 160 -26.59 -13.78 -10.31
N LEU A 161 -27.43 -13.66 -9.27
CA LEU A 161 -27.02 -13.85 -7.89
C LEU A 161 -26.51 -15.27 -7.63
N GLU A 162 -27.15 -16.30 -8.17
CA GLU A 162 -26.66 -17.69 -8.10
C GLU A 162 -25.29 -17.85 -8.75
N SER A 163 -25.09 -17.23 -9.92
CA SER A 163 -23.81 -17.23 -10.63
C SER A 163 -22.71 -16.54 -9.82
N ASP A 164 -23.00 -15.38 -9.23
CA ASP A 164 -22.04 -14.65 -8.42
C ASP A 164 -21.73 -15.37 -7.10
N MET A 165 -22.73 -15.98 -6.46
CA MET A 165 -22.53 -16.85 -5.30
C MET A 165 -21.66 -18.07 -5.61
N ALA A 166 -21.86 -18.70 -6.77
CA ALA A 166 -21.04 -19.82 -7.21
C ALA A 166 -19.59 -19.41 -7.47
N LYS A 167 -19.37 -18.24 -8.10
CA LYS A 167 -18.02 -17.68 -8.28
C LYS A 167 -17.38 -17.37 -6.94
N LEU A 168 -18.12 -16.75 -6.02
CA LEU A 168 -17.61 -16.33 -4.72
C LEU A 168 -17.06 -17.53 -3.96
N LYS A 169 -17.83 -18.62 -3.88
CA LYS A 169 -17.44 -19.89 -3.26
C LYS A 169 -16.24 -20.60 -3.93
N SER A 170 -15.86 -20.19 -5.13
CA SER A 170 -14.72 -20.75 -5.87
C SER A 170 -13.44 -19.93 -5.74
N ILE A 171 -13.50 -18.72 -5.18
CA ILE A 171 -12.31 -17.89 -4.99
C ILE A 171 -11.55 -18.39 -3.76
N GLU A 172 -10.26 -18.66 -3.96
CA GLU A 172 -9.33 -19.01 -2.91
C GLU A 172 -8.43 -17.82 -2.56
N TYR A 173 -7.96 -17.80 -1.31
CA TYR A 173 -6.96 -16.84 -0.85
C TYR A 173 -5.69 -16.94 -1.69
N GLN A 174 -5.11 -15.79 -2.04
CA GLN A 174 -3.78 -15.72 -2.63
C GLN A 174 -2.90 -14.78 -1.82
N ALA A 175 -1.82 -15.33 -1.25
CA ALA A 175 -0.84 -14.53 -0.52
C ALA A 175 -0.24 -13.41 -1.40
N PRO A 176 0.06 -12.24 -0.82
CA PRO A 176 0.70 -11.13 -1.52
C PRO A 176 2.02 -11.54 -2.18
N LYS A 177 2.18 -11.17 -3.45
CA LYS A 177 3.39 -11.42 -4.23
C LYS A 177 4.29 -10.19 -4.25
N TRP A 178 5.58 -10.40 -4.46
CA TRP A 178 6.53 -9.30 -4.67
C TRP A 178 6.21 -8.53 -5.95
N LYS A 179 6.04 -7.21 -5.83
CA LYS A 179 5.78 -6.26 -6.93
C LYS A 179 6.84 -5.17 -6.95
N GLU A 180 7.10 -4.60 -8.12
CA GLU A 180 8.00 -3.44 -8.25
C GLU A 180 7.40 -2.22 -7.54
N ILE A 181 8.20 -1.52 -6.76
CA ILE A 181 7.76 -0.29 -6.10
C ILE A 181 7.69 0.82 -7.14
N SER A 182 6.54 1.48 -7.21
CA SER A 182 6.38 2.73 -7.95
C SER A 182 6.40 3.91 -6.97
N VAL A 183 7.43 4.75 -7.08
CA VAL A 183 7.53 6.01 -6.33
C VAL A 183 7.66 7.17 -7.31
N GLU A 184 6.81 8.17 -7.13
CA GLU A 184 6.93 9.48 -7.76
C GLU A 184 7.47 10.48 -6.74
N ILE A 185 8.59 11.14 -7.06
CA ILE A 185 9.20 12.16 -6.19
C ILE A 185 8.84 13.52 -6.76
N ASN A 186 8.01 14.29 -6.03
CA ASN A 186 7.72 15.66 -6.43
C ASN A 186 8.73 16.62 -5.80
N LYS A 187 9.34 17.46 -6.64
CA LYS A 187 10.30 18.47 -6.19
C LYS A 187 9.62 19.79 -5.84
N GLY A 188 10.23 20.55 -4.93
CA GLY A 188 9.84 21.90 -4.57
C GLY A 188 10.17 22.93 -5.66
N ASN A 189 9.79 24.19 -5.40
CA ASN A 189 9.98 25.30 -6.35
C ASN A 189 11.45 25.62 -6.65
N ASP A 190 12.38 25.17 -5.81
CA ASP A 190 13.82 25.29 -6.01
C ASP A 190 14.40 24.20 -6.94
N GLY A 191 13.60 23.19 -7.33
CA GLY A 191 14.00 22.10 -8.22
C GLY A 191 15.02 21.12 -7.63
N GLU A 192 15.51 21.39 -6.42
CA GLU A 192 16.56 20.62 -5.74
C GLU A 192 15.99 19.77 -4.60
N LYS A 193 14.97 20.26 -3.88
CA LYS A 193 14.45 19.56 -2.68
C LYS A 193 13.21 18.72 -3.00
N ALA A 194 13.16 17.49 -2.50
CA ALA A 194 11.95 16.69 -2.54
C ALA A 194 10.90 17.31 -1.60
N LYS A 195 9.68 17.54 -2.11
CA LYS A 195 8.53 18.07 -1.38
C LYS A 195 7.68 16.94 -0.79
N ASN A 196 7.47 15.87 -1.57
CA ASN A 196 6.78 14.66 -1.14
C ASN A 196 7.20 13.46 -2.02
N GLU A 197 6.91 12.26 -1.52
CA GLU A 197 6.93 11.00 -2.28
C GLU A 197 5.50 10.48 -2.38
N ILE A 198 5.07 10.13 -3.59
CA ILE A 198 3.83 9.40 -3.82
C ILE A 198 4.20 7.96 -4.11
N ILE A 199 3.83 7.07 -3.19
CA ILE A 199 4.08 5.63 -3.32
C ILE A 199 2.79 4.98 -3.79
N SER A 200 2.86 4.22 -4.88
CA SER A 200 1.75 3.37 -5.31
C SER A 200 2.00 1.94 -4.86
N LEU A 201 1.20 1.50 -3.90
CA LEU A 201 1.18 0.13 -3.38
C LEU A 201 -0.09 -0.55 -3.84
N SER A 202 -0.09 -1.87 -3.87
CA SER A 202 -1.27 -2.64 -4.19
C SER A 202 -1.34 -3.96 -3.42
N TYR A 203 -2.55 -4.41 -3.17
CA TYR A 203 -2.86 -5.58 -2.36
C TYR A 203 -4.03 -6.34 -2.96
N ASN A 204 -4.09 -7.64 -2.67
CA ASN A 204 -5.18 -8.48 -3.15
C ASN A 204 -6.44 -8.15 -2.34
N TYR A 205 -7.55 -7.92 -3.03
CA TYR A 205 -8.84 -7.64 -2.40
C TYR A 205 -9.94 -8.47 -3.07
N LEU A 206 -10.75 -9.14 -2.26
CA LEU A 206 -11.94 -9.83 -2.77
C LEU A 206 -13.01 -8.79 -3.09
N SER A 207 -13.21 -8.54 -4.38
CA SER A 207 -14.29 -7.69 -4.89
C SER A 207 -15.53 -8.54 -5.12
N SER A 208 -16.69 -8.02 -4.73
CA SER A 208 -17.99 -8.66 -4.88
C SER A 208 -19.08 -7.60 -4.95
N PRO A 209 -20.11 -7.78 -5.81
CA PRO A 209 -21.24 -6.88 -5.86
C PRO A 209 -21.99 -6.84 -4.52
N ILE A 210 -22.46 -5.67 -4.11
CA ILE A 210 -23.40 -5.54 -3.00
C ILE A 210 -24.78 -5.86 -3.56
N TRP A 211 -25.28 -7.05 -3.26
CA TRP A 211 -26.67 -7.38 -3.52
C TRP A 211 -27.55 -6.80 -2.42
N SER A 212 -28.74 -6.35 -2.80
CA SER A 212 -29.73 -5.88 -1.84
C SER A 212 -31.12 -6.34 -2.24
N PHE A 213 -31.92 -6.67 -1.22
CA PHE A 213 -33.34 -6.89 -1.38
C PHE A 213 -34.06 -5.86 -0.52
N SER A 214 -34.49 -4.77 -1.15
CA SER A 214 -34.98 -3.60 -0.43
C SER A 214 -36.32 -3.89 0.27
N ASN A 215 -36.74 -3.00 1.18
CA ASN A 215 -38.07 -3.05 1.78
C ASN A 215 -39.21 -2.95 0.75
N PHE A 216 -38.92 -2.48 -0.47
CA PHE A 216 -39.85 -2.47 -1.61
C PHE A 216 -39.81 -3.77 -2.43
N LYS A 217 -39.04 -4.76 -1.97
CA LYS A 217 -38.87 -6.09 -2.57
C LYS A 217 -38.31 -6.04 -3.99
N GLU A 218 -37.48 -5.03 -4.22
CA GLU A 218 -36.69 -4.87 -5.44
C GLU A 218 -35.33 -5.53 -5.22
N LEU A 219 -34.93 -6.40 -6.15
CA LEU A 219 -33.64 -7.06 -6.11
C LEU A 219 -32.65 -6.22 -6.91
N SER A 220 -31.57 -5.76 -6.29
CA SER A 220 -30.57 -4.94 -6.96
C SER A 220 -29.16 -5.38 -6.60
N SER A 221 -28.21 -4.96 -7.42
CA SER A 221 -26.78 -5.18 -7.22
C SER A 221 -26.03 -3.90 -7.55
N GLU A 222 -25.11 -3.48 -6.70
CA GLU A 222 -24.20 -2.37 -6.93
C GLU A 222 -22.74 -2.84 -6.87
N GLY A 223 -21.86 -2.22 -7.66
CA GLY A 223 -20.42 -2.51 -7.62
C GLY A 223 -19.91 -3.45 -8.71
N GLU A 224 -18.68 -3.92 -8.51
CA GLU A 224 -17.91 -4.69 -9.50
C GLU A 224 -18.24 -6.20 -9.46
N LYS A 225 -17.55 -6.99 -10.29
CA LYS A 225 -17.76 -8.44 -10.39
C LYS A 225 -17.12 -9.18 -9.22
N VAL A 226 -17.57 -10.43 -9.01
CA VAL A 226 -16.92 -11.36 -8.08
C VAL A 226 -15.55 -11.78 -8.62
N GLU A 227 -14.48 -11.23 -8.06
CA GLU A 227 -13.09 -11.53 -8.44
C GLU A 227 -12.09 -11.09 -7.36
N LEU A 228 -10.90 -11.67 -7.40
CA LEU A 228 -9.76 -11.19 -6.63
C LEU A 228 -9.04 -10.10 -7.44
N ILE A 229 -9.15 -8.85 -7.01
CA ILE A 229 -8.55 -7.70 -7.69
C ILE A 229 -7.26 -7.26 -7.03
N ASP A 230 -6.40 -6.63 -7.82
CA ASP A 230 -5.22 -5.93 -7.34
C ASP A 230 -5.60 -4.48 -7.03
N ASN A 231 -6.00 -4.22 -5.78
CA ASN A 231 -6.45 -2.89 -5.38
C ASN A 231 -5.25 -1.99 -5.05
N SER A 232 -5.22 -0.77 -5.58
CA SER A 232 -4.10 0.16 -5.41
C SER A 232 -4.37 1.19 -4.31
N LYS A 233 -3.42 1.38 -3.39
CA LYS A 233 -3.39 2.47 -2.41
C LYS A 233 -2.24 3.41 -2.74
N LYS A 234 -2.54 4.70 -2.91
CA LYS A 234 -1.53 5.75 -3.06
C LYS A 234 -1.26 6.38 -1.70
N LEU A 235 0.00 6.43 -1.30
CA LEU A 235 0.45 7.08 -0.07
C LEU A 235 1.23 8.34 -0.43
N GLU A 236 0.75 9.51 -0.02
CA GLU A 236 1.52 10.75 -0.11
C GLU A 236 2.32 10.95 1.19
N LEU A 237 3.63 10.75 1.12
CA LEU A 237 4.55 10.95 2.24
C LEU A 237 5.20 12.33 2.10
N ALA A 238 4.86 13.24 3.01
CA ALA A 238 5.30 14.64 2.90
C ALA A 238 5.87 15.20 4.22
N VAL A 239 5.32 14.76 5.35
CA VAL A 239 5.61 15.35 6.66
C VAL A 239 6.31 14.29 7.52
N PRO A 240 7.47 14.58 8.13
CA PRO A 240 8.04 13.70 9.14
C PRO A 240 7.07 13.53 10.29
N VAL A 241 6.87 12.30 10.75
CA VAL A 241 6.09 12.06 11.96
C VAL A 241 7.01 11.98 13.16
N ALA A 242 6.58 12.63 14.25
CA ALA A 242 7.20 12.49 15.56
C ALA A 242 7.06 11.04 16.07
N PHE A 243 8.22 10.40 16.17
CA PHE A 243 8.63 9.32 17.08
C PHE A 243 7.58 8.70 18.01
N ALA A 244 7.51 7.36 18.02
CA ALA A 244 7.00 6.58 19.16
C ALA A 244 8.15 5.78 19.80
N GLU A 245 8.20 5.77 21.14
CA GLU A 245 8.98 4.79 21.91
C GLU A 245 8.04 3.76 22.47
N VAL A 246 8.21 2.50 22.08
CA VAL A 246 7.39 1.38 22.54
C VAL A 246 8.32 0.27 22.95
N ASN A 247 8.26 -0.20 24.20
CA ASN A 247 9.15 -1.22 24.73
C ASN A 247 10.66 -0.96 24.48
N LYS A 248 11.08 0.31 24.59
CA LYS A 248 12.45 0.80 24.28
C LYS A 248 12.87 0.64 22.82
N LYS A 249 11.95 0.27 21.92
CA LYS A 249 12.10 0.33 20.47
C LYS A 249 11.59 1.67 19.98
N ILE A 250 12.15 2.12 18.86
CA ILE A 250 11.87 3.41 18.28
C ILE A 250 11.19 3.22 16.95
N PHE A 251 10.05 3.87 16.76
CA PHE A 251 9.32 3.92 15.49
C PHE A 251 9.29 5.34 14.97
N THR A 252 9.62 5.53 13.69
CA THR A 252 9.64 6.83 13.02
C THR A 252 9.29 6.67 11.54
N GLY A 253 8.85 7.75 10.89
CA GLY A 253 8.50 7.73 9.48
C GLY A 253 7.76 8.99 9.03
N TYR A 254 6.74 8.83 8.20
CA TYR A 254 6.12 9.89 7.43
C TYR A 254 4.59 9.90 7.51
N THR A 255 4.01 11.06 7.24
CA THR A 255 2.56 11.24 7.07
C THR A 255 2.26 12.16 5.89
N ASN A 256 1.02 12.12 5.42
CA ASN A 256 0.47 13.16 4.55
C ASN A 256 0.19 14.45 5.34
N LYS A 257 -0.09 15.56 4.65
CA LYS A 257 -0.34 16.88 5.27
C LYS A 257 -1.55 16.90 6.22
N ASN A 258 -2.51 16.01 5.99
CA ASN A 258 -3.75 15.94 6.76
C ASN A 258 -3.66 14.99 7.97
N MET A 259 -2.51 14.32 8.16
CA MET A 259 -2.29 13.34 9.22
C MET A 259 -3.20 12.11 9.16
N GLU A 260 -3.81 11.82 8.01
CA GLU A 260 -4.76 10.71 7.83
C GLU A 260 -4.05 9.36 7.68
N THR A 261 -2.75 9.37 7.35
CA THR A 261 -2.01 8.17 7.04
C THR A 261 -0.59 8.29 7.56
N ILE A 262 -0.22 7.41 8.46
CA ILE A 262 1.11 7.37 9.08
C ILE A 262 1.81 6.10 8.62
N LEU A 263 2.98 6.23 8.01
CA LEU A 263 3.86 5.12 7.65
C LEU A 263 5.12 5.18 8.51
N VAL A 264 5.35 4.15 9.32
CA VAL A 264 6.54 4.09 10.20
C VAL A 264 7.35 2.82 10.02
N LYS A 265 8.61 2.85 10.41
CA LYS A 265 9.45 1.67 10.59
C LYS A 265 10.17 1.72 11.94
N GLN A 266 10.58 0.55 12.43
CA GLN A 266 11.45 0.46 13.58
C GLN A 266 12.89 0.90 13.21
N VAL A 267 13.57 1.63 14.08
CA VAL A 267 14.98 2.04 13.94
C VAL A 267 15.79 1.73 15.20
N HIS A 268 17.11 1.58 15.05
CA HIS A 268 18.00 1.12 16.13
C HIS A 268 18.51 2.25 17.05
N ASN A 269 18.47 3.52 16.61
CA ASN A 269 18.89 4.67 17.41
C ASN A 269 17.96 5.88 17.17
N LYS A 270 17.78 6.73 18.18
CA LYS A 270 17.11 8.06 18.09
C LYS A 270 17.78 8.96 17.04
N ASP A 271 19.08 8.77 16.78
CA ASP A 271 19.83 9.51 15.75
C ASP A 271 19.60 8.96 14.33
N GLN A 272 19.04 7.76 14.17
CA GLN A 272 18.57 7.22 12.89
C GLN A 272 17.17 7.73 12.53
N LYS A 273 16.75 8.86 13.13
CA LYS A 273 15.63 9.66 12.62
C LYS A 273 15.80 9.78 11.11
N MET A 274 14.78 9.36 10.37
CA MET A 274 14.77 9.53 8.93
C MET A 274 14.97 11.02 8.66
N VAL A 275 16.05 11.34 7.94
CA VAL A 275 16.71 12.66 7.87
C VAL A 275 15.71 13.79 7.64
N LEU A 276 15.20 14.38 8.72
CA LEU A 276 14.35 15.56 8.66
C LEU A 276 14.62 16.57 9.78
N ASP A 277 15.63 16.34 10.62
CA ASP A 277 15.92 17.21 11.78
C ASP A 277 17.16 18.11 11.66
N GLU A 278 17.86 18.20 10.52
CA GLU A 278 18.98 19.17 10.41
C GLU A 278 18.85 20.13 9.24
N GLU A 279 18.34 21.32 9.58
CA GLU A 279 18.36 22.66 8.97
C GLU A 279 17.02 23.22 8.50
#